data_AF-A0A2W4R5H2-F1
#
_entry.id   AF-A0A2W4R5H2-F1
#
_cell.length_a   1.000
_cell.length_b   1.000
_cell.length_c   1.000
_cell.angle_alpha   90.00
_cell.angle_beta   90.00
_cell.angle_gamma   90.00
#
_symmetry.space_group_name_H-M   'P 1'
#
loop_
_entity.id
_entity.type
_entity.pdbx_description
1 polymer ?
#
loop_
_entity_poly.entity_id
_entity_poly.type
_entity_poly.pdbx_seq_one_letter_code
_entity_poly.pdbx_strand_id
1 'polypeptide(L)'
;MSKPKPVTKKSAAPVEELILIIMVVFCLVGIAVTDFSPQDAFMYWMTMIFVFGFAAMIAGWYNARRHYDPNGEGNEVKELFKTQSLHWLGSLVAVLCLFSFVQAGHMSQEATGLMVLLILALTTYLDGIRIGWRFSLTGIYLATAAVAANLLESFMPWLFALAVLIIAITVYREKNKGS
;
A
#
# COMPACT_ATOMS: atom_id res chain seq x y z
N MET A 1 -48.15 -2.65 -10.43
CA MET A 1 -46.77 -2.57 -10.95
C MET A 1 -45.90 -1.92 -9.88
N SER A 2 -45.22 -2.72 -9.04
CA SER A 2 -44.38 -2.17 -7.96
C SER A 2 -43.09 -1.63 -8.53
N LYS A 3 -42.75 -0.37 -8.23
CA LYS A 3 -41.45 0.21 -8.58
C LYS A 3 -40.33 -0.68 -7.99
N PRO A 4 -39.28 -1.03 -8.75
CA PRO A 4 -38.16 -1.78 -8.19
C PRO A 4 -37.53 -0.96 -7.05
N LYS A 5 -37.33 -1.59 -5.89
CA LYS A 5 -36.67 -0.94 -4.75
C LYS A 5 -35.26 -0.52 -5.17
N PRO A 6 -34.81 0.70 -4.83
CA PRO A 6 -33.43 1.09 -5.09
C PRO A 6 -32.52 0.11 -4.37
N VAL A 7 -31.66 -0.58 -5.12
CA VAL A 7 -30.60 -1.41 -4.55
C VAL A 7 -29.73 -0.46 -3.74
N THR A 8 -29.89 -0.49 -2.42
CA THR A 8 -29.04 0.27 -1.50
C THR A 8 -27.61 -0.17 -1.72
N LYS A 9 -26.82 0.68 -2.39
CA LYS A 9 -25.41 0.50 -2.68
C LYS A 9 -24.66 0.46 -1.34
N LYS A 10 -24.67 -0.69 -0.66
CA LYS A 10 -23.96 -0.89 0.60
C LYS A 10 -22.50 -0.59 0.31
N SER A 11 -22.04 0.52 0.84
CA SER A 11 -20.79 1.17 0.49
C SER A 11 -19.63 0.19 0.71
N ALA A 12 -18.75 0.00 -0.29
CA ALA A 12 -17.49 -0.71 -0.12
C ALA A 12 -16.42 0.12 0.60
N ALA A 13 -16.78 1.33 1.04
CA ALA A 13 -15.93 2.19 1.85
C ALA A 13 -15.25 1.48 3.04
N PRO A 14 -15.93 0.65 3.86
CA PRO A 14 -15.32 0.14 5.08
C PRO A 14 -14.20 -0.89 4.82
N VAL A 15 -14.22 -1.62 3.69
CA VAL A 15 -13.16 -2.61 3.40
C VAL A 15 -11.89 -1.93 2.94
N GLU A 16 -11.97 -1.03 1.95
CA GLU A 16 -10.77 -0.34 1.46
C GLU A 16 -10.31 0.79 2.41
N GLU A 17 -11.18 1.30 3.30
CA GLU A 17 -10.78 2.09 4.48
C GLU A 17 -10.01 1.24 5.50
N LEU A 18 -10.51 0.04 5.83
CA LEU A 18 -9.80 -0.89 6.73
C LEU A 18 -8.43 -1.28 6.16
N ILE A 19 -8.34 -1.55 4.86
CA ILE A 19 -7.06 -1.84 4.18
C ILE A 19 -6.10 -0.65 4.33
N LEU A 20 -6.56 0.58 4.09
CA LEU A 20 -5.71 1.77 4.28
C LEU A 20 -5.22 1.87 5.73
N ILE A 21 -6.10 1.73 6.72
CA ILE A 21 -5.73 1.82 8.14
C ILE A 21 -4.69 0.75 8.48
N ILE A 22 -4.93 -0.50 8.09
CA ILE A 22 -3.99 -1.61 8.31
C ILE A 22 -2.64 -1.33 7.66
N MET A 23 -2.64 -0.87 6.40
CA MET A 23 -1.40 -0.54 5.69
C MET A 23 -0.65 0.58 6.40
N VAL A 24 -1.31 1.68 6.78
CA VAL A 24 -0.68 2.79 7.49
C VAL A 24 -0.12 2.34 8.85
N VAL A 25 -0.83 1.48 9.58
CA VAL A 25 -0.34 0.90 10.83
C VAL A 25 0.92 0.05 10.59
N PHE A 26 0.92 -0.84 9.59
CA PHE A 26 2.12 -1.58 9.21
C PHE A 26 3.26 -0.66 8.75
N CYS A 27 2.95 0.47 8.11
CA CYS A 27 3.98 1.45 7.78
C CYS A 27 4.60 2.02 9.07
N LEU A 28 3.78 2.45 10.03
CA LEU A 28 4.24 2.99 11.31
C LEU A 28 5.09 1.99 12.10
N VAL A 29 4.65 0.73 12.17
CA VAL A 29 5.42 -0.35 12.82
C VAL A 29 6.76 -0.54 12.11
N GLY A 30 6.79 -0.56 10.78
CA GLY A 30 8.02 -0.73 10.02
C GLY A 30 9.01 0.40 10.20
N ILE A 31 8.51 1.62 10.28
CA ILE A 31 9.32 2.80 10.56
C ILE A 31 9.92 2.70 11.98
N ALA A 32 9.13 2.24 12.97
CA ALA A 32 9.64 2.00 14.32
C ALA A 32 10.70 0.90 14.34
N VAL A 33 10.49 -0.20 13.63
CA VAL A 33 11.50 -1.25 13.47
C VAL A 33 12.76 -0.68 12.83
N THR A 34 12.64 0.17 11.81
CA THR A 34 13.79 0.79 11.12
C THR A 34 14.60 1.69 12.04
N ASP A 35 13.93 2.46 12.91
CA ASP A 35 14.56 3.39 13.84
C ASP A 35 15.25 2.66 15.01
N PHE A 36 14.60 1.65 15.61
CA PHE A 36 15.15 0.92 16.76
C PHE A 36 16.12 -0.21 16.38
N SER A 37 15.91 -0.86 15.23
CA SER A 37 16.73 -1.98 14.75
C SER A 37 16.87 -1.93 13.22
N PRO A 38 17.82 -1.13 12.69
CA PRO A 38 18.08 -1.04 11.24
C PRO A 38 18.44 -2.40 10.61
N GLN A 39 18.99 -3.31 11.39
CA GLN A 39 19.38 -4.66 10.96
C GLN A 39 18.14 -5.54 10.68
N ASP A 40 17.08 -5.38 11.46
CA ASP A 40 15.82 -6.11 11.29
C ASP A 40 14.90 -5.47 10.23
N ALA A 41 15.13 -4.19 9.93
CA ALA A 41 14.34 -3.42 8.98
C ALA A 41 14.26 -4.10 7.60
N PHE A 42 15.37 -4.66 7.11
CA PHE A 42 15.40 -5.36 5.83
C PHE A 42 14.40 -6.52 5.80
N MET A 43 14.42 -7.39 6.82
CA MET A 43 13.56 -8.57 6.88
C MET A 43 12.09 -8.19 7.08
N TYR A 44 11.84 -7.13 7.85
CA TYR A 44 10.53 -6.53 7.99
C TYR A 44 9.98 -6.07 6.63
N TRP A 45 10.71 -5.24 5.90
CA TRP A 45 10.23 -4.68 4.63
C TRP A 45 10.09 -5.74 3.54
N MET A 46 10.96 -6.76 3.53
CA MET A 46 10.80 -7.92 2.64
C MET A 46 9.48 -8.67 2.91
N THR A 47 9.11 -8.84 4.19
CA THR A 47 7.81 -9.42 4.56
C THR A 47 6.65 -8.54 4.11
N MET A 48 6.78 -7.22 4.22
CA MET A 48 5.73 -6.26 3.84
C MET A 48 5.42 -6.26 2.34
N ILE A 49 6.38 -6.58 1.46
CA ILE A 49 6.12 -6.76 0.03
C ILE A 49 5.03 -7.80 -0.21
N PHE A 50 5.10 -8.93 0.49
CA PHE A 50 4.08 -9.97 0.37
C PHE A 50 2.75 -9.53 0.96
N VAL A 51 2.76 -8.93 2.16
CA VAL A 51 1.55 -8.46 2.84
C VAL A 51 0.80 -7.43 1.98
N PHE A 52 1.51 -6.46 1.42
CA PHE A 52 0.92 -5.40 0.62
C PHE A 52 0.47 -5.94 -0.75
N GLY A 53 1.22 -6.88 -1.33
CA GLY A 53 0.82 -7.58 -2.55
C GLY A 53 -0.48 -8.37 -2.38
N PHE A 54 -0.63 -9.12 -1.28
CA PHE A 54 -1.88 -9.80 -0.98
C PHE A 54 -3.02 -8.81 -0.73
N ALA A 55 -2.78 -7.72 0.00
CA ALA A 55 -3.78 -6.69 0.22
C ALA A 55 -4.26 -6.05 -1.10
N ALA A 56 -3.33 -5.75 -2.01
CA ALA A 56 -3.63 -5.24 -3.34
C ALA A 56 -4.44 -6.23 -4.18
N MET A 57 -4.07 -7.52 -4.17
CA MET A 57 -4.83 -8.57 -4.85
C MET A 57 -6.27 -8.69 -4.32
N ILE A 58 -6.44 -8.69 -2.99
CA ILE A 58 -7.76 -8.76 -2.34
C ILE A 58 -8.60 -7.53 -2.71
N ALA A 59 -8.03 -6.33 -2.57
CA ALA A 59 -8.70 -5.07 -2.92
C ALA A 59 -9.12 -5.04 -4.39
N GLY A 60 -8.20 -5.40 -5.30
CA GLY A 60 -8.47 -5.49 -6.72
C GLY A 60 -9.59 -6.47 -7.04
N TRP A 61 -9.59 -7.65 -6.43
CA TRP A 61 -10.64 -8.65 -6.62
C TRP A 61 -12.01 -8.16 -6.15
N TYR A 62 -12.09 -7.50 -4.98
CA TYR A 62 -13.34 -6.90 -4.50
C TYR A 62 -13.85 -5.81 -5.45
N ASN A 63 -12.94 -4.97 -5.97
CA ASN A 63 -13.30 -3.90 -6.90
C ASN A 63 -13.78 -4.46 -8.26
N ALA A 64 -13.09 -5.45 -8.81
CA ALA A 64 -13.51 -6.11 -10.05
C ALA A 64 -14.87 -6.81 -9.91
N ARG A 65 -15.12 -7.51 -8.79
CA ARG A 65 -16.44 -8.13 -8.53
C ARG A 65 -17.57 -7.12 -8.36
N ARG A 66 -17.27 -5.93 -7.87
CA ARG A 66 -18.27 -4.87 -7.67
C ARG A 66 -18.67 -4.20 -8.97
N HIS A 67 -17.72 -4.08 -9.90
CA HIS A 67 -17.94 -3.56 -11.24
C HIS A 67 -18.28 -4.65 -12.26
N TYR A 68 -18.59 -5.86 -11.79
CA TYR A 68 -18.95 -7.01 -12.61
C TYR A 68 -20.09 -6.67 -13.57
N ASP A 69 -19.74 -6.53 -14.85
CA ASP A 69 -20.68 -6.43 -15.95
C ASP A 69 -21.09 -7.87 -16.36
N PRO A 70 -22.36 -8.26 -16.24
CA PRO A 70 -22.83 -9.59 -16.68
C PRO A 70 -22.68 -9.82 -18.19
N ASN A 71 -22.45 -8.78 -18.99
CA ASN A 71 -22.14 -8.87 -20.42
C ASN A 71 -20.63 -8.72 -20.72
N GLY A 72 -19.83 -8.36 -19.71
CA GLY A 72 -18.39 -8.19 -19.79
C GLY A 72 -17.69 -9.54 -19.72
N GLU A 73 -16.85 -9.81 -20.71
CA GLU A 73 -16.07 -11.04 -20.82
C GLU A 73 -15.33 -11.32 -19.50
N GLY A 74 -15.38 -12.57 -19.01
CA GLY A 74 -14.70 -13.00 -17.77
C GLY A 74 -13.16 -12.87 -17.76
N ASN A 75 -12.60 -12.09 -18.67
CA ASN A 75 -11.19 -11.77 -18.84
C ASN A 75 -10.70 -10.67 -17.88
N GLU A 76 -11.55 -9.75 -17.44
CA GLU A 76 -11.10 -8.58 -16.63
C GLU A 76 -10.44 -8.96 -15.31
N VAL A 77 -11.00 -9.93 -14.59
CA VAL A 77 -10.42 -10.42 -13.33
C VAL A 77 -9.09 -11.12 -13.58
N LYS A 78 -8.98 -11.89 -14.66
CA LYS A 78 -7.76 -12.61 -15.03
C LYS A 78 -6.64 -11.64 -15.42
N GLU A 79 -6.95 -10.60 -16.19
CA GLU A 79 -6.01 -9.56 -16.55
C GLU A 79 -5.56 -8.73 -15.35
N LEU A 80 -6.46 -8.43 -14.43
CA LEU A 80 -6.13 -7.78 -13.16
C LEU A 80 -5.14 -8.62 -12.35
N PHE A 81 -5.43 -9.91 -12.13
CA PHE A 81 -4.54 -10.81 -11.40
C PHE A 81 -3.19 -10.95 -12.09
N LYS A 82 -3.15 -11.06 -13.43
CA LYS A 82 -1.91 -11.11 -14.20
C LYS A 82 -1.08 -9.83 -14.00
N THR A 83 -1.70 -8.66 -14.17
CA THR A 83 -1.05 -7.35 -14.04
C THR A 83 -0.54 -7.14 -12.62
N GLN A 84 -1.35 -7.46 -11.62
CA GLN A 84 -0.97 -7.35 -10.21
C GLN A 84 0.16 -8.32 -9.83
N SER A 85 0.08 -9.56 -10.29
CA SER A 85 1.15 -10.55 -10.06
C SER A 85 2.47 -10.08 -10.67
N LEU A 86 2.47 -9.58 -11.91
CA LEU A 86 3.68 -9.08 -12.57
C LEU A 86 4.25 -7.83 -11.86
N HIS A 87 3.38 -6.94 -11.40
CA HIS A 87 3.76 -5.72 -10.69
C HIS A 87 4.47 -6.04 -9.35
N TRP A 88 3.85 -6.90 -8.54
CA TRP A 88 4.41 -7.30 -7.25
C TRP A 88 5.62 -8.22 -7.39
N LEU A 89 5.63 -9.13 -8.38
CA LEU A 89 6.79 -9.95 -8.69
C LEU A 89 7.98 -9.12 -9.16
N GLY A 90 7.75 -8.12 -10.03
CA GLY A 90 8.80 -7.19 -10.46
C GLY A 90 9.39 -6.41 -9.30
N SER A 91 8.54 -6.02 -8.33
CA SER A 91 8.96 -5.35 -7.10
C SER A 91 9.79 -6.26 -6.20
N LEU A 92 9.39 -7.52 -6.05
CA LEU A 92 10.16 -8.52 -5.32
C LEU A 92 11.52 -8.78 -5.98
N VAL A 93 11.57 -8.91 -7.31
CA VAL A 93 12.81 -9.07 -8.06
C VAL A 93 13.74 -7.87 -7.83
N ALA A 94 13.22 -6.64 -7.86
CA ALA A 94 14.02 -5.45 -7.58
C ALA A 94 14.67 -5.49 -6.18
N VAL A 95 13.93 -5.96 -5.17
CA VAL A 95 14.42 -6.11 -3.80
C VAL A 95 15.45 -7.24 -3.68
N LEU A 96 15.27 -8.34 -4.39
CA LEU A 96 16.26 -9.42 -4.46
C LEU A 96 17.56 -8.96 -5.14
N CYS A 97 17.47 -8.16 -6.22
CA CYS A 97 18.64 -7.55 -6.83
C CYS A 97 19.37 -6.64 -5.83
N LEU A 98 18.64 -5.80 -5.09
CA LEU A 98 19.20 -4.92 -4.07
C LEU A 98 19.95 -5.72 -2.99
N PHE A 99 19.43 -6.89 -2.59
CA PHE A 99 20.10 -7.78 -1.65
C PHE A 99 21.47 -8.26 -2.16
N SER A 100 21.63 -8.47 -3.47
CA SER A 100 22.95 -8.78 -4.05
C SER A 100 23.95 -7.63 -3.87
N PHE A 101 23.52 -6.37 -3.95
CA PHE A 101 24.40 -5.21 -3.68
C PHE A 101 24.86 -5.15 -2.23
N VAL A 102 23.99 -5.52 -1.28
CA VAL A 102 24.35 -5.58 0.15
C VAL A 102 25.36 -6.67 0.43
N GLN A 103 25.14 -7.87 -0.10
CA GLN A 103 26.07 -8.99 0.07
C GLN A 103 27.43 -8.70 -0.55
N ALA A 104 27.47 -7.95 -1.66
CA ALA A 104 28.70 -7.50 -2.28
C ALA A 104 29.42 -6.36 -1.50
N GLY A 105 28.82 -5.86 -0.41
CA GLY A 105 29.38 -4.79 0.41
C GLY A 105 29.28 -3.39 -0.21
N HIS A 106 28.46 -3.21 -1.26
CA HIS A 106 28.28 -1.92 -1.91
C HIS A 106 27.31 -0.99 -1.17
N MET A 107 26.49 -1.51 -0.25
CA MET A 107 25.48 -0.75 0.49
C MET A 107 25.41 -1.22 1.95
N SER A 108 25.15 -0.28 2.85
CA SER A 108 24.85 -0.61 4.26
C SER A 108 23.43 -1.18 4.39
N GLN A 109 23.19 -1.99 5.43
CA GLN A 109 21.87 -2.56 5.70
C GLN A 109 20.80 -1.49 5.91
N GLU A 110 21.18 -0.38 6.55
CA GLU A 110 20.32 0.77 6.78
C GLU A 110 19.87 1.43 5.46
N ALA A 111 20.83 1.76 4.58
CA ALA A 111 20.53 2.34 3.27
C ALA A 111 19.66 1.38 2.45
N THR A 112 19.91 0.08 2.52
CA THR A 112 19.09 -0.94 1.87
C THR A 112 17.67 -0.96 2.40
N GLY A 113 17.47 -0.89 3.72
CA GLY A 113 16.13 -0.83 4.31
C GLY A 113 15.30 0.33 3.74
N LEU A 114 15.90 1.52 3.63
CA LEU A 114 15.27 2.70 3.03
C LEU A 114 15.01 2.52 1.52
N MET A 115 15.90 1.86 0.78
CA MET A 115 15.68 1.58 -0.64
C MET A 115 14.57 0.56 -0.87
N VAL A 116 14.47 -0.49 -0.04
CA VAL A 116 13.33 -1.43 -0.07
C VAL A 116 12.04 -0.68 0.25
N LEU A 117 12.06 0.22 1.23
CA LEU A 117 10.92 1.07 1.58
C LEU A 117 10.50 1.97 0.40
N LEU A 118 11.43 2.56 -0.34
CA LEU A 118 11.15 3.34 -1.55
C LEU A 118 10.59 2.49 -2.69
N ILE A 119 11.10 1.28 -2.90
CA ILE A 119 10.54 0.33 -3.86
C ILE A 119 9.08 0.02 -3.47
N LEU A 120 8.83 -0.34 -2.21
CA LEU A 120 7.49 -0.62 -1.70
C LEU A 120 6.56 0.60 -1.84
N ALA A 121 7.06 1.80 -1.59
CA ALA A 121 6.34 3.06 -1.76
C ALA A 121 5.88 3.25 -3.21
N LEU A 122 6.79 3.10 -4.18
CA LEU A 122 6.50 3.22 -5.60
C LEU A 122 5.52 2.13 -6.08
N THR A 123 5.75 0.88 -5.68
CA THR A 123 4.87 -0.25 -6.01
C THR A 123 3.45 0.00 -5.51
N THR A 124 3.31 0.41 -4.25
CA THR A 124 2.02 0.72 -3.63
C THR A 124 1.37 1.95 -4.27
N TYR A 125 2.16 2.96 -4.64
CA TYR A 125 1.66 4.14 -5.31
C TYR A 125 1.01 3.81 -6.66
N LEU A 126 1.73 3.02 -7.47
CA LEU A 126 1.29 2.58 -8.80
C LEU A 126 0.05 1.67 -8.72
N ASP A 127 -0.10 0.91 -7.64
CA ASP A 127 -1.33 0.15 -7.39
C ASP A 127 -2.54 1.06 -7.20
N GLY A 128 -2.37 2.21 -6.55
CA GLY A 128 -3.48 3.13 -6.37
C GLY A 128 -3.96 3.81 -7.64
N ILE A 129 -3.13 3.86 -8.69
CA ILE A 129 -3.55 4.31 -10.02
C ILE A 129 -4.56 3.33 -10.62
N ARG A 130 -4.46 2.04 -10.30
CA ARG A 130 -5.29 0.97 -10.89
C ARG A 130 -6.46 0.53 -9.99
N ILE A 131 -6.18 0.31 -8.71
CA ILE A 131 -7.12 -0.27 -7.75
C ILE A 131 -7.91 0.81 -7.01
N GLY A 132 -7.26 1.92 -6.67
CA GLY A 132 -7.90 3.02 -5.97
C GLY A 132 -6.94 3.95 -5.25
N TRP A 133 -7.25 5.25 -5.27
CA TRP A 133 -6.42 6.36 -4.77
C TRP A 133 -5.87 6.19 -3.33
N ARG A 134 -6.53 5.38 -2.48
CA ARG A 134 -6.08 5.08 -1.11
C ARG A 134 -4.70 4.41 -1.10
N PHE A 135 -4.42 3.50 -2.02
CA PHE A 135 -3.09 2.91 -2.19
C PHE A 135 -2.06 3.95 -2.64
N SER A 136 -2.45 4.90 -3.51
CA SER A 136 -1.56 6.00 -3.92
C SER A 136 -1.18 6.88 -2.74
N LEU A 137 -2.13 7.18 -1.85
CA LEU A 137 -1.86 7.93 -0.63
C LEU A 137 -0.93 7.17 0.31
N THR A 138 -1.11 5.87 0.49
CA THR A 138 -0.19 5.02 1.27
C THR A 138 1.21 5.01 0.67
N GLY A 139 1.35 4.91 -0.65
CA GLY A 139 2.64 4.98 -1.33
C GLY A 139 3.36 6.31 -1.11
N ILE A 140 2.62 7.44 -1.19
CA ILE A 140 3.17 8.78 -0.89
C ILE A 140 3.61 8.87 0.57
N TYR A 141 2.83 8.32 1.49
CA TYR A 141 3.18 8.28 2.90
C TYR A 141 4.48 7.49 3.15
N LEU A 142 4.61 6.30 2.56
CA LEU A 142 5.84 5.49 2.63
C LEU A 142 7.06 6.22 2.06
N ALA A 143 6.93 6.88 0.91
CA ALA A 143 8.01 7.67 0.32
C ALA A 143 8.42 8.85 1.23
N THR A 144 7.43 9.53 1.82
CA THR A 144 7.67 10.61 2.78
C THR A 144 8.41 10.10 4.01
N ALA A 145 8.02 8.92 4.52
CA ALA A 145 8.68 8.27 5.64
C ALA A 145 10.14 7.92 5.35
N ALA A 146 10.44 7.37 4.16
CA ALA A 146 11.80 7.06 3.76
C ALA A 146 12.69 8.31 3.67
N VAL A 147 12.17 9.39 3.06
CA VAL A 147 12.89 10.67 2.96
C VAL A 147 13.09 11.31 4.32
N ALA A 148 12.07 11.29 5.18
CA ALA A 148 12.15 11.84 6.52
C ALA A 148 13.18 11.09 7.39
N ALA A 149 13.18 9.76 7.33
CA ALA A 149 14.17 8.92 8.03
C ALA A 149 15.61 9.18 7.55
N ASN A 150 15.79 9.54 6.28
CA ASN A 150 17.11 9.86 5.73
C ASN A 150 17.60 11.28 6.09
N LEU A 151 16.70 12.24 6.28
CA LEU A 151 17.04 13.67 6.37
C LEU A 151 16.91 14.28 7.77
N LEU A 152 16.14 13.66 8.66
CA LEU A 152 15.75 14.25 9.93
C LEU A 152 16.15 13.32 11.07
N GLU A 153 16.74 13.86 12.13
CA GLU A 153 17.10 13.09 13.33
C GLU A 153 15.88 12.76 14.22
N SER A 154 14.78 13.52 14.11
CA SER A 154 13.59 13.39 14.95
C SER A 154 12.31 13.48 14.12
N PHE A 155 12.11 12.52 13.22
CA PHE A 155 10.98 12.49 12.28
C PHE A 155 9.73 11.78 12.80
N MET A 156 9.88 10.89 13.79
CA MET A 156 8.80 10.03 14.31
C MET A 156 7.50 10.78 14.64
N PRO A 157 7.50 11.83 15.48
CA PRO A 157 6.26 12.54 15.83
C PRO A 157 5.56 13.16 14.61
N TRP A 158 6.34 13.66 13.65
CA TRP A 158 5.82 14.27 12.43
C TRP A 158 5.18 13.23 11.50
N LEU A 159 5.75 12.03 11.40
CA LEU A 159 5.15 10.93 10.65
C LEU A 159 3.86 10.41 11.30
N PHE A 160 3.83 10.28 12.63
CA PHE A 160 2.60 9.94 13.34
C PHE A 160 1.50 10.99 13.11
N ALA A 161 1.84 12.29 13.22
CA ALA A 161 0.90 13.37 12.95
C ALA A 161 0.37 13.32 11.50
N LEU A 162 1.25 13.04 10.53
CA LEU A 162 0.88 12.89 9.12
C LEU A 162 -0.05 11.68 8.91
N ALA A 163 0.24 10.54 9.53
CA ALA A 163 -0.59 9.34 9.46
C ALA A 163 -2.01 9.60 10.00
N VAL A 164 -2.11 10.23 11.18
CA VAL A 164 -3.38 10.61 11.79
C VAL A 164 -4.15 11.58 10.89
N LEU A 165 -3.47 12.59 10.33
CA LEU A 165 -4.06 13.55 9.41
C LEU A 165 -4.64 12.86 8.16
N ILE A 166 -3.88 11.95 7.55
CA ILE A 166 -4.31 11.16 6.39
C ILE A 166 -5.57 10.37 6.72
N ILE A 167 -5.57 9.62 7.83
CA ILE A 167 -6.73 8.81 8.25
C ILE A 167 -7.93 9.73 8.50
N ALA A 168 -7.76 10.81 9.26
CA ALA A 168 -8.85 11.75 9.58
C ALA A 168 -9.48 12.37 8.33
N ILE A 169 -8.66 12.83 7.38
CA ILE A 169 -9.16 13.38 6.09
C ILE A 169 -9.92 12.32 5.31
N THR A 170 -9.41 11.08 5.28
CA THR A 170 -10.04 9.99 4.53
C THR A 170 -11.42 9.65 5.10
N VAL A 171 -11.51 9.47 6.42
CA VAL A 171 -12.76 9.23 7.16
C VAL A 171 -13.75 10.37 6.96
N TYR A 172 -13.29 11.63 7.09
CA TYR A 172 -14.13 12.81 6.93
C TYR A 172 -14.73 12.92 5.52
N ARG A 173 -13.92 12.70 4.48
CA ARG A 173 -14.37 12.72 3.08
C ARG A 173 -15.39 11.62 2.79
N GLU A 174 -15.30 10.48 3.44
CA GLU A 174 -16.26 9.38 3.29
C GLU A 174 -17.59 9.69 3.95
N LYS A 175 -17.57 10.26 5.17
CA LYS A 175 -18.77 10.70 5.86
C LYS A 175 -19.54 11.75 5.06
N ASN A 176 -18.85 12.72 4.47
CA ASN A 176 -19.48 13.79 3.68
C ASN A 176 -20.00 13.34 2.31
N LYS A 177 -19.47 12.25 1.74
CA LYS A 177 -20.03 11.64 0.51
C LYS A 177 -21.27 10.78 0.76
N GLY A 178 -21.53 10.43 2.03
CA GLY A 178 -22.69 9.63 2.45
C GLY A 178 -23.86 10.45 3.01
N SER A 179 -23.73 11.79 3.07
CA SER A 179 -24.79 12.75 3.41
C SER A 179 -25.35 13.39 2.14
#